data_AF-A0A656YUU0-F1
#
_entry.id   AF-A0A656YUU0-F1
#
_cell.length_a   1.000
_cell.length_b   1.000
_cell.length_c   1.000
_cell.angle_alpha   90.00
_cell.angle_beta   90.00
_cell.angle_gamma   90.00
#
_symmetry.space_group_name_H-M   'P 1'
#
loop_
_entity.id
_entity.type
_entity.pdbx_description
1 polymer ?
#
loop_
_entity_poly.entity_id
_entity_poly.type
_entity_poly.pdbx_seq_one_letter_code
_entity_poly.pdbx_strand_id
1 'polypeptide(L)'
;MRIKWSKTYGGVANSVVQINDGGYMLVGSTYSYGAGQADLWLVKTNPQGDEEWSKTYGGENLDVASSVDQTNDSGYAMVGYTESYGARGYFNFPEKSPLATKLAKDIKG
;
A
#
# COMPACT_ATOMS: atom_id res chain seq x y z
N MET A 1 8.13 3.87 -29.06
CA MET A 1 7.71 3.40 -27.72
C MET A 1 7.51 1.90 -27.77
N ARG A 2 8.07 1.11 -26.85
CA ARG A 2 7.88 -0.35 -26.79
C ARG A 2 7.46 -0.75 -25.37
N ILE A 3 6.40 -1.54 -25.26
CA ILE A 3 5.97 -2.15 -24.00
C ILE A 3 6.99 -3.23 -23.61
N LYS A 4 7.53 -3.17 -22.38
CA LYS A 4 8.46 -4.18 -21.87
C LYS A 4 7.74 -5.42 -21.35
N TRP A 5 6.66 -5.22 -20.60
CA TRP A 5 5.83 -6.28 -20.03
C TRP A 5 4.41 -5.75 -19.79
N SER A 6 3.46 -6.67 -19.60
CA SER A 6 2.10 -6.40 -19.14
C SER A 6 1.74 -7.43 -18.07
N LYS A 7 1.16 -6.97 -16.96
CA LYS A 7 0.87 -7.77 -15.76
C LYS A 7 -0.46 -7.33 -15.18
N THR A 8 -1.15 -8.26 -14.54
CA THR A 8 -2.40 -8.02 -13.82
C THR A 8 -2.22 -8.54 -12.41
N TYR A 9 -2.48 -7.68 -11.43
CA TYR A 9 -2.30 -7.99 -10.01
C TYR A 9 -3.66 -8.17 -9.30
N GLY A 10 -4.78 -7.85 -9.96
CA GLY A 10 -6.10 -7.76 -9.35
C GLY A 10 -6.44 -6.34 -8.90
N GLY A 11 -7.60 -6.17 -8.25
CA GLY A 11 -8.03 -4.90 -7.67
C GLY A 11 -8.12 -3.73 -8.66
N VAL A 12 -8.10 -2.52 -8.11
CA VAL A 12 -8.01 -1.25 -8.82
C VAL A 12 -6.74 -0.55 -8.37
N ALA A 13 -5.86 -0.18 -9.30
CA ALA A 13 -4.67 0.61 -9.03
C ALA A 13 -4.94 2.09 -9.32
N ASN A 14 -4.63 2.95 -8.36
CA ASN A 14 -4.80 4.40 -8.44
C ASN A 14 -3.47 5.14 -8.65
N SER A 15 -2.37 4.63 -8.10
CA SER A 15 -1.03 5.22 -8.25
C SER A 15 0.06 4.16 -8.30
N VAL A 16 1.17 4.50 -8.95
CA VAL A 16 2.36 3.67 -9.07
C VAL A 16 3.62 4.54 -9.05
N VAL A 17 4.65 4.09 -8.35
CA VAL A 17 5.98 4.72 -8.32
C VAL A 17 7.05 3.65 -8.56
N GLN A 18 8.10 4.01 -9.30
CA GLN A 18 9.30 3.16 -9.37
C GLN A 18 10.11 3.34 -8.09
N ILE A 19 10.61 2.24 -7.53
CA ILE A 19 11.34 2.23 -6.26
C ILE A 19 12.85 1.97 -6.47
N ASN A 20 13.66 2.30 -5.46
CA ASN A 20 15.13 2.28 -5.50
C ASN A 20 15.79 0.99 -6.01
N ASP A 21 15.14 -0.18 -5.85
CA ASP A 21 15.64 -1.47 -6.36
C ASP A 21 15.31 -1.72 -7.85
N GLY A 22 14.67 -0.74 -8.50
CA GLY A 22 14.23 -0.79 -9.89
C GLY A 22 12.86 -1.44 -10.08
N GLY A 23 12.25 -1.97 -9.01
CA GLY A 23 10.88 -2.47 -8.98
C GLY A 23 9.84 -1.35 -8.94
N TYR A 24 8.59 -1.73 -8.68
CA TYR A 24 7.48 -0.78 -8.61
C TYR A 24 6.62 -1.02 -7.38
N MET A 25 6.12 0.08 -6.80
CA MET A 25 5.11 0.07 -5.76
C MET A 25 3.79 0.61 -6.34
N LEU A 26 2.72 -0.17 -6.23
CA LEU A 26 1.38 0.19 -6.67
C LEU A 26 0.45 0.31 -5.47
N VAL A 27 -0.47 1.26 -5.54
CA VAL A 27 -1.53 1.41 -4.53
C VAL A 27 -2.89 1.61 -5.14
N GLY A 28 -3.93 1.18 -4.43
CA GLY A 28 -5.31 1.45 -4.75
C GLY A 28 -6.26 0.75 -3.80
N SER A 29 -7.21 -0.01 -4.32
CA SER A 29 -8.17 -0.76 -3.51
C SER A 29 -8.53 -2.13 -4.09
N THR A 30 -9.04 -3.01 -3.24
CA THR A 30 -9.53 -4.32 -3.63
C THR A 30 -10.77 -4.72 -2.84
N TYR A 31 -11.75 -5.31 -3.51
CA TYR A 31 -12.91 -5.93 -2.87
C TYR A 31 -12.70 -7.43 -2.57
N SER A 32 -11.55 -7.98 -2.98
CA SER A 32 -11.34 -9.43 -3.01
C SER A 32 -10.45 -9.97 -1.90
N TYR A 33 -9.70 -9.11 -1.20
CA TYR A 33 -8.57 -9.53 -0.35
C TYR A 33 -8.55 -8.90 1.05
N GLY A 34 -9.65 -8.32 1.53
CA GLY A 34 -9.72 -7.81 2.90
C GLY A 34 -11.11 -7.95 3.53
N ALA A 35 -11.43 -7.07 4.48
CA ALA A 35 -12.56 -7.21 5.38
C ALA A 35 -13.76 -6.39 4.88
N GLY A 36 -14.83 -7.05 4.47
CA GLY A 36 -16.07 -6.34 4.14
C GLY A 36 -16.03 -5.63 2.78
N GLN A 37 -16.02 -4.30 2.77
CA GLN A 37 -16.01 -3.50 1.54
C GLN A 37 -14.62 -3.46 0.88
N ALA A 38 -14.32 -2.43 0.09
CA ALA A 38 -13.01 -2.31 -0.54
C ALA A 38 -11.96 -1.94 0.49
N ASP A 39 -10.84 -2.66 0.52
CA ASP A 39 -9.69 -2.36 1.35
C ASP A 39 -8.57 -1.69 0.54
N LEU A 40 -7.78 -0.89 1.25
CA LEU A 40 -6.59 -0.23 0.74
C LEU A 40 -5.57 -1.30 0.35
N TRP A 41 -5.13 -1.32 -0.90
CA TRP A 41 -4.29 -2.41 -1.43
C TRP A 41 -2.95 -1.89 -1.93
N LEU A 42 -1.88 -2.57 -1.51
CA LEU A 42 -0.47 -2.24 -1.79
C LEU A 42 0.20 -3.43 -2.47
N VAL A 43 0.91 -3.20 -3.57
CA VAL A 43 1.63 -4.24 -4.32
C VAL A 43 3.06 -3.80 -4.57
N LYS A 44 4.02 -4.62 -4.16
CA LYS A 44 5.43 -4.47 -4.55
C LYS A 44 5.77 -5.46 -5.65
N THR A 45 6.52 -5.00 -6.63
CA THR A 45 6.99 -5.80 -7.76
C THR A 45 8.49 -5.68 -7.93
N ASN A 46 9.08 -6.68 -8.58
CA ASN A 46 10.45 -6.61 -9.08
C ASN A 46 10.54 -5.76 -10.38
N PRO A 47 11.74 -5.52 -10.94
CA PRO A 47 11.88 -4.73 -12.18
C PRO A 47 11.19 -5.32 -13.42
N GLN A 48 10.87 -6.61 -13.41
CA GLN A 48 10.15 -7.31 -14.47
C GLN A 48 8.62 -7.25 -14.31
N GLY A 49 8.13 -6.61 -13.25
CA GLY A 49 6.71 -6.55 -12.92
C GLY A 49 6.17 -7.87 -12.33
N ASP A 50 7.02 -8.76 -11.83
CA ASP A 50 6.52 -9.88 -11.05
C ASP A 50 6.25 -9.40 -9.62
N GLU A 51 5.09 -9.77 -9.08
CA GLU A 51 4.71 -9.45 -7.71
C GLU A 51 5.69 -10.13 -6.73
N GLU A 52 6.32 -9.34 -5.87
CA GLU A 52 7.09 -9.84 -4.75
C GLU A 52 6.19 -10.09 -3.53
N TRP A 53 5.26 -9.16 -3.29
CA TRP A 53 4.23 -9.29 -2.27
C TRP A 53 3.11 -8.27 -2.50
N SER A 54 1.94 -8.56 -1.92
CA SER A 54 0.84 -7.60 -1.77
C SER A 54 0.26 -7.62 -0.36
N LYS A 55 -0.35 -6.50 0.04
CA LYS A 55 -0.96 -6.31 1.36
C LYS A 55 -2.26 -5.51 1.25
N THR A 56 -3.21 -5.82 2.12
CA THR A 56 -4.44 -5.05 2.32
C THR A 56 -4.43 -4.38 3.69
N TYR A 57 -5.03 -3.19 3.76
CA TYR A 57 -5.22 -2.43 4.99
C TYR A 57 -6.63 -1.83 5.00
N GLY A 58 -7.32 -2.01 6.11
CA GLY A 58 -8.71 -1.60 6.21
C GLY A 58 -9.46 -2.41 7.26
N GLY A 59 -10.74 -2.09 7.40
CA GLY A 59 -11.71 -2.79 8.22
C GLY A 59 -12.98 -3.00 7.43
N GLU A 60 -14.10 -3.24 8.11
CA GLU A 60 -15.36 -3.65 7.46
C GLU A 60 -15.94 -2.64 6.42
N ASN A 61 -15.47 -1.39 6.43
CA ASN A 61 -15.97 -0.31 5.57
C ASN A 61 -14.98 0.03 4.44
N LEU A 62 -15.27 1.10 3.67
CA LEU A 62 -14.47 1.49 2.52
C LEU A 62 -13.12 2.10 2.91
N ASP A 63 -12.05 1.55 2.36
CA ASP A 63 -10.67 2.01 2.50
C ASP A 63 -9.97 2.03 1.13
N VAL A 64 -9.40 3.17 0.74
CA VAL A 64 -8.83 3.38 -0.60
C VAL A 64 -7.56 4.21 -0.54
N ALA A 65 -6.52 3.78 -1.24
CA ALA A 65 -5.30 4.57 -1.41
C ALA A 65 -5.43 5.41 -2.66
N SER A 66 -5.05 6.68 -2.57
CA SER A 66 -5.05 7.59 -3.72
C SER A 66 -3.66 7.79 -4.30
N SER A 67 -2.62 7.82 -3.46
CA SER A 67 -1.25 8.05 -3.92
C SER A 67 -0.20 7.38 -3.03
N VAL A 68 0.94 7.09 -3.63
CA VAL A 68 2.14 6.54 -2.99
C VAL A 68 3.37 7.26 -3.50
N ASP A 69 4.34 7.44 -2.61
CA ASP A 69 5.68 7.87 -2.99
C ASP A 69 6.73 7.12 -2.16
N GLN A 70 7.92 6.94 -2.74
CA GLN A 70 9.05 6.39 -2.00
C GLN A 70 9.73 7.50 -1.22
N THR A 71 10.01 7.25 0.06
CA THR A 71 10.72 8.21 0.91
C THR A 71 12.24 7.98 0.83
N ASN A 72 13.01 9.03 1.14
CA ASN A 72 14.48 9.00 1.06
C ASN A 72 15.15 7.99 2.01
N ASP A 73 14.44 7.59 3.07
CA ASP A 73 14.86 6.54 4.01
C ASP A 73 14.46 5.13 3.55
N SER A 74 14.13 4.97 2.26
CA SER A 74 13.67 3.73 1.62
C SER A 74 12.32 3.21 2.14
N GLY A 75 11.59 4.01 2.91
CA GLY A 75 10.19 3.74 3.24
C GLY A 75 9.23 4.17 2.12
N TYR A 76 7.94 4.15 2.46
CA TYR A 76 6.85 4.58 1.59
C TYR A 76 5.87 5.48 2.34
N ALA A 77 5.50 6.59 1.70
CA ALA A 77 4.42 7.46 2.15
C ALA A 77 3.18 7.20 1.31
N MET A 78 2.04 7.02 1.97
CA MET A 78 0.75 6.83 1.32
C MET A 78 -0.31 7.76 1.88
N VAL A 79 -1.20 8.19 1.00
CA VAL A 79 -2.40 8.96 1.35
C VAL A 79 -3.62 8.27 0.77
N GLY A 80 -4.76 8.45 1.43
CA GLY A 80 -5.99 7.76 1.09
C GLY A 80 -7.16 8.17 1.96
N TYR A 81 -8.26 7.44 1.78
CA TYR A 81 -9.50 7.59 2.50
C TYR A 81 -9.80 6.29 3.26
N THR A 82 -10.33 6.42 4.48
CA THR A 82 -10.75 5.29 5.32
C THR A 82 -12.05 5.63 6.02
N GLU A 83 -13.04 4.74 5.91
CA GLU A 83 -14.26 4.73 6.71
C GLU A 83 -14.16 3.74 7.88
N SER A 84 -13.12 2.92 7.89
CA SER A 84 -12.90 1.89 8.91
C SER A 84 -12.19 2.45 10.14
N TYR A 85 -11.37 3.49 9.99
CA TYR A 85 -10.64 4.12 11.09
C TYR A 85 -10.98 5.62 11.19
N GLY A 86 -11.16 6.13 12.41
CA GLY A 86 -11.45 7.54 12.64
C GLY A 86 -10.41 8.49 12.03
N ALA A 87 -10.80 9.74 11.75
CA ALA A 87 -10.12 10.70 10.87
C ALA A 87 -8.68 11.11 11.26
N ARG A 88 -7.68 10.21 11.16
CA ARG A 88 -6.23 10.50 11.24
C ARG A 88 -5.38 9.41 10.54
N GLY A 89 -5.44 9.31 9.21
CA GLY A 89 -4.66 8.31 8.46
C GLY A 89 -3.44 8.90 7.76
N TYR A 90 -2.29 9.02 8.46
CA TYR A 90 -0.98 9.08 7.81
C TYR A 90 -0.30 7.74 8.01
N PHE A 91 -0.05 6.99 6.94
CA PHE A 91 0.62 5.69 7.02
C PHE A 91 2.07 5.81 6.52
N ASN A 92 3.03 5.60 7.42
CA ASN A 92 4.46 5.51 7.09
C ASN A 92 4.92 4.06 7.22
N PHE A 93 5.48 3.48 6.15
CA PHE A 93 5.93 2.09 6.13
C PHE A 93 7.42 2.00 5.79
N PRO A 94 8.32 1.75 6.78
CA PRO A 94 9.74 1.52 6.51
C PRO A 94 10.03 0.08 6.02
N GLU A 95 11.01 -0.06 5.13
CA GLU A 95 11.37 -1.28 4.39
C GLU A 95 11.80 -2.48 5.25
N LYS A 96 12.04 -2.29 6.56
CA LYS A 96 12.39 -3.35 7.51
C LYS A 96 11.71 -3.17 8.87
N SER A 97 10.46 -3.60 9.00
CA SER A 97 10.01 -4.04 10.32
C SER A 97 9.13 -5.29 10.29
N PRO A 98 9.37 -6.27 11.17
CA PRO A 98 8.51 -7.44 11.35
C PRO A 98 7.21 -7.13 12.10
N LEU A 99 6.86 -5.84 12.26
CA LEU A 99 5.61 -5.26 12.78
C LEU A 99 5.89 -3.76 12.90
N ALA A 100 4.89 -2.91 12.70
CA ALA A 100 4.82 -1.57 13.30
C ALA A 100 4.87 -1.66 14.85
N THR A 101 5.99 -2.17 15.36
CA THR A 101 6.26 -2.41 16.77
C THR A 101 6.49 -1.06 17.38
N LYS A 102 5.47 -0.58 18.11
CA LYS A 102 5.38 0.70 18.84
C LYS A 102 4.62 1.83 18.13
N LEU A 103 3.34 1.59 17.80
CA LEU A 103 2.34 2.68 17.77
C LEU A 103 1.10 2.41 18.66
N ALA A 104 1.17 1.44 19.57
CA ALA A 104 0.06 1.08 20.46
C ALA A 104 0.49 0.89 21.94
N LYS A 105 1.41 1.72 22.47
CA LYS A 105 1.64 1.78 23.92
C LYS A 105 1.57 3.16 24.58
N ASP A 106 1.46 4.26 23.84
CA ASP A 106 1.50 5.60 24.46
C ASP A 106 0.16 6.38 24.37
N ILE A 107 -0.99 5.69 24.24
CA ILE A 107 -2.32 6.34 24.30
C ILE A 107 -3.22 5.77 25.43
N LYS A 108 -2.71 4.94 26.35
CA LYS A 108 -3.36 4.70 27.65
C LYS A 108 -2.31 4.38 28.72
N GLY A 109 -1.98 5.38 29.54
CA GLY A 109 -1.12 5.26 30.73
C GLY A 109 -0.14 6.40 30.82
#